data_AF-A0A6A1VJX7-F1
#
_entry.id   AF-A0A6A1VJX7-F1
#
_cell.length_a   1.000
_cell.length_b   1.000
_cell.length_c   1.000
_cell.angle_alpha   90.00
_cell.angle_beta   90.00
_cell.angle_gamma   90.00
#
_symmetry.space_group_name_H-M   'P 1'
#
loop_
_entity.id
_entity.type
_entity.pdbx_description
1 polymer ?
#
loop_
_entity_poly.entity_id
_entity_poly.type
_entity_poly.pdbx_seq_one_letter_code
_entity_poly.pdbx_strand_id
1 'polypeptide(L)'
;MAYASSLDVIGYFGSSVADTGILLRVIFGHDRLDMTSSKREVPDFASQFASINLLDSKPWKGLRVCLIRQTLDDGVDSGVVSLIRGAVSQLEEL
;
A
#
# COMPACT_ATOMS: atom_id res chain seq x y z
N MET A 1 -5.06 19.39 -16.17
CA MET A 1 -3.72 20.01 -16.13
C MET A 1 -2.87 19.18 -15.18
N ALA A 2 -1.64 18.86 -15.57
CA ALA A 2 -0.65 18.33 -14.64
C ALA A 2 -0.13 19.50 -13.77
N TYR A 3 -0.02 19.29 -12.47
CA TYR A 3 0.52 20.28 -11.54
C TYR A 3 2.02 20.08 -11.37
N ALA A 4 2.46 18.84 -11.20
CA ALA A 4 3.86 18.44 -11.23
C ALA A 4 3.96 17.13 -12.01
N SER A 5 4.09 17.20 -13.33
CA SER A 5 3.92 16.04 -14.22
C SER A 5 4.81 14.82 -13.92
N SER A 6 5.96 15.02 -13.27
CA SER A 6 6.84 13.93 -12.84
C SER A 6 6.44 13.27 -11.52
N LEU A 7 5.51 13.87 -10.78
CA LEU A 7 5.01 13.45 -9.47
C LEU A 7 3.52 13.11 -9.49
N ASP A 8 2.77 13.60 -10.49
CA ASP A 8 1.34 13.41 -10.59
C ASP A 8 0.99 11.93 -10.85
N VAL A 9 0.21 11.35 -9.94
CA VAL A 9 -0.33 9.99 -10.06
C VAL A 9 -1.79 10.02 -9.62
N ILE A 10 -2.68 9.42 -10.41
CA ILE A 10 -4.09 9.26 -10.03
C ILE A 10 -4.19 8.21 -8.92
N GLY A 11 -4.83 8.56 -7.81
CA GLY A 11 -5.19 7.66 -6.72
C GLY A 11 -6.69 7.71 -6.43
N TYR A 12 -7.15 6.83 -5.54
CA TYR A 12 -8.56 6.75 -5.15
C TYR A 12 -8.66 6.37 -3.66
N PHE A 13 -9.80 6.69 -3.07
CA PHE A 13 -10.12 6.38 -1.68
C PHE A 13 -11.23 5.34 -1.63
N GLY A 14 -11.11 4.39 -0.71
CA GLY A 14 -12.12 3.37 -0.45
C GLY A 14 -12.21 3.09 1.05
N SER A 15 -13.32 2.50 1.47
CA SER A 15 -13.57 2.21 2.89
C SER A 15 -12.81 0.99 3.40
N SER A 16 -12.30 0.14 2.50
CA SER A 16 -11.50 -1.03 2.82
C SER A 16 -10.38 -1.26 1.79
N VAL A 17 -9.36 -2.04 2.19
CA VAL A 17 -8.27 -2.42 1.28
C VAL A 17 -8.81 -3.23 0.10
N ALA A 18 -9.81 -4.08 0.31
CA ALA A 18 -10.45 -4.86 -0.75
C ALA A 18 -11.13 -3.95 -1.80
N ASP A 19 -11.91 -2.96 -1.35
CA ASP A 19 -12.56 -2.00 -2.26
C ASP A 19 -11.54 -1.23 -3.10
N THR A 20 -10.45 -0.79 -2.47
CA THR A 20 -9.35 -0.10 -3.18
C THR A 20 -8.65 -1.01 -4.18
N GLY A 21 -8.50 -2.31 -3.90
CA GLY A 21 -7.91 -3.26 -4.85
C GLY A 21 -8.80 -3.54 -6.07
N ILE A 22 -10.12 -3.57 -5.88
CA ILE A 22 -11.09 -3.70 -6.98
C ILE A 22 -11.01 -2.48 -7.90
N LEU A 23 -10.98 -1.27 -7.33
CA LEU A 23 -10.84 -0.03 -8.11
C LEU A 23 -9.49 0.03 -8.84
N LEU A 24 -8.41 -0.41 -8.20
CA LEU A 24 -7.07 -0.46 -8.81
C LEU A 24 -7.09 -1.22 -10.13
N ARG A 25 -7.73 -2.40 -10.13
CA ARG A 25 -7.83 -3.28 -11.29
C ARG A 25 -8.50 -2.62 -12.50
N VAL A 26 -9.42 -1.68 -12.28
CA VAL A 26 -10.14 -0.99 -13.36
C VAL A 26 -9.33 0.16 -13.93
N ILE A 27 -8.60 0.89 -13.09
CA ILE A 27 -7.94 2.15 -13.47
C ILE A 27 -6.52 1.91 -13.98
N PHE A 28 -5.82 0.91 -13.45
CA PHE A 28 -4.42 0.67 -13.80
C PHE A 28 -4.31 -0.05 -15.15
N GLY A 29 -3.36 0.41 -15.96
CA GLY A 29 -3.05 -0.19 -17.26
C GLY A 29 -2.13 0.72 -18.06
N HIS A 30 -1.50 0.17 -19.09
CA HIS A 30 -0.75 0.98 -20.04
C HIS A 30 -1.72 1.81 -20.88
N ASP A 31 -1.57 3.13 -20.84
CA ASP A 31 -2.28 4.04 -21.72
C ASP A 31 -1.38 4.44 -22.90
N ARG A 32 -1.86 4.20 -24.13
CA ARG A 32 -1.13 4.54 -25.36
C ARG A 32 -0.97 6.04 -25.56
N LEU A 33 -1.79 6.85 -24.90
CA LEU A 33 -1.76 8.31 -25.00
C LEU A 33 -0.88 8.95 -23.92
N ASP A 34 -0.41 8.18 -22.94
CA ASP A 34 0.50 8.63 -21.89
C ASP A 34 1.87 7.95 -22.01
N MET A 35 2.87 8.72 -22.44
CA MET A 35 4.25 8.24 -22.60
C MET A 35 4.93 7.88 -21.27
N THR A 36 4.40 8.35 -20.14
CA THR A 36 4.91 8.03 -18.80
C THR A 36 4.25 6.79 -18.19
N SER A 37 3.20 6.26 -18.83
CA SER A 37 2.53 5.05 -18.37
C SER A 37 3.41 3.80 -18.54
N SER A 38 3.44 2.97 -17.50
CA SER A 38 4.21 1.73 -17.49
C SER A 38 3.60 0.67 -18.40
N LYS A 39 4.44 -0.08 -19.12
CA LYS A 39 4.04 -1.25 -19.93
C LYS A 39 3.98 -2.57 -19.14
N ARG A 40 4.21 -2.52 -17.82
CA ARG A 40 4.14 -3.71 -16.97
C ARG A 40 2.71 -4.21 -16.92
N GLU A 41 2.56 -5.53 -16.90
CA GLU A 41 1.27 -6.16 -16.66
C GLU A 41 0.76 -5.77 -15.28
N VAL A 42 -0.53 -5.47 -15.19
CA VAL A 42 -1.19 -5.11 -13.95
C VAL A 42 -1.57 -6.42 -13.24
N PRO A 43 -1.04 -6.68 -12.02
CA PRO A 43 -1.43 -7.86 -11.26
C PRO A 43 -2.94 -7.89 -11.00
N ASP A 44 -3.52 -9.09 -10.92
CA ASP A 44 -4.89 -9.19 -10.39
C ASP A 44 -4.84 -9.06 -8.86
N PHE A 45 -5.09 -7.85 -8.37
CA PHE A 45 -5.08 -7.55 -6.93
C PHE A 45 -6.28 -8.17 -6.21
N ALA A 46 -7.41 -8.33 -6.90
CA ALA A 46 -8.63 -8.84 -6.30
C ALA A 46 -8.50 -10.32 -5.88
N SER A 47 -7.80 -11.13 -6.69
CA SER A 47 -7.56 -12.55 -6.39
C SER A 47 -6.49 -12.78 -5.32
N GLN A 48 -5.73 -11.75 -4.94
CA GLN A 48 -4.71 -11.84 -3.89
C GLN A 48 -5.27 -11.59 -2.48
N PHE A 49 -6.52 -11.13 -2.36
CA PHE A 49 -7.16 -10.98 -1.06
C PHE A 49 -7.54 -12.36 -0.49
N ALA A 50 -6.74 -12.84 0.47
CA ALA A 50 -7.06 -14.03 1.24
C ALA A 50 -8.12 -13.71 2.31
N SER A 51 -9.08 -14.62 2.50
CA SER A 51 -10.00 -14.54 3.63
C SER A 51 -9.23 -14.72 4.94
N ILE A 52 -9.54 -13.90 5.94
CA ILE A 52 -8.89 -13.96 7.26
C ILE A 52 -9.02 -15.34 7.91
N ASN A 53 -10.09 -16.08 7.60
CA ASN A 53 -10.34 -17.43 8.11
C ASN A 53 -9.45 -18.52 7.48
N LEU A 54 -8.70 -18.17 6.44
CA LEU A 54 -7.77 -19.06 5.72
C LEU A 54 -6.31 -18.76 6.04
N LEU A 55 -6.04 -17.72 6.84
CA LEU A 55 -4.69 -17.33 7.22
C LEU A 55 -4.25 -18.15 8.43
N ASP A 56 -3.01 -18.66 8.38
CA ASP A 56 -2.35 -19.24 9.54
C ASP A 56 -2.21 -18.20 10.65
N SER A 57 -1.84 -18.64 11.87
CA SER A 57 -1.58 -17.73 13.00
C SER A 57 -0.45 -16.73 12.74
N LYS A 58 0.42 -16.99 11.75
CA LYS A 58 1.50 -16.10 11.31
C LYS A 58 1.52 -15.92 9.78
N PRO A 59 0.59 -15.14 9.21
CA PRO A 59 0.49 -14.96 7.76
C PRO A 59 1.73 -14.33 7.11
N TRP A 60 2.57 -13.62 7.88
CA TRP A 60 3.69 -12.85 7.33
C TRP A 60 5.07 -13.49 7.54
N LYS A 61 5.11 -14.79 7.87
CA LYS A 61 6.35 -15.51 8.15
C LYS A 61 7.34 -15.40 6.97
N GLY A 62 8.49 -14.78 7.23
CA GLY A 62 9.57 -14.61 6.25
C GLY A 62 9.56 -13.28 5.50
N LEU A 63 8.53 -12.44 5.69
CA LEU A 63 8.52 -11.06 5.21
C LEU A 63 9.47 -10.20 6.06
N ARG A 64 10.14 -9.24 5.44
CA ARG A 64 10.99 -8.26 6.14
C ARG A 64 10.43 -6.87 5.91
N VAL A 65 10.07 -6.20 6.99
CA VAL A 65 9.60 -4.80 6.98
C VAL A 65 10.72 -3.91 7.51
N CYS A 66 11.06 -2.86 6.77
CA CYS A 66 12.10 -1.90 7.17
C CYS A 66 11.46 -0.62 7.67
N LEU A 67 11.89 -0.14 8.83
CA LEU A 67 11.46 1.13 9.41
C LEU A 67 12.58 2.17 9.21
N ILE A 68 12.26 3.24 8.48
CA ILE A 68 13.18 4.35 8.26
C ILE A 68 13.20 5.20 9.53
N ARG A 69 14.36 5.33 10.17
CA ARG A 69 14.46 6.02 11.48
C ARG A 69 14.01 7.47 11.40
N GLN A 70 14.37 8.15 10.31
CA GLN A 70 14.08 9.55 10.06
C GLN A 70 12.58 9.88 9.95
N THR A 71 11.73 8.88 9.67
CA THR A 71 10.28 9.12 9.65
C THR A 71 9.66 9.17 11.04
N LEU A 72 10.45 8.97 12.10
CA LEU A 72 10.03 8.98 13.50
C LEU A 72 10.84 9.96 14.36
N ASP A 73 11.62 10.83 13.72
CA ASP A 73 12.43 11.85 14.37
C ASP A 73 11.58 13.09 14.71
N ASP A 74 12.26 14.19 15.06
CA ASP A 74 11.65 15.46 15.45
C ASP A 74 10.70 16.00 14.37
N GLY A 75 9.51 16.43 14.80
CA GLY A 75 8.45 16.97 13.92
C GLY A 75 7.24 16.04 13.76
N VAL A 76 7.33 14.80 14.22
CA VAL A 76 6.18 13.87 14.29
C VAL A 76 5.58 13.90 15.70
N ASP A 77 4.25 13.95 15.78
CA ASP A 77 3.54 13.88 17.05
C ASP A 77 3.84 12.57 17.81
N SER A 78 4.06 12.67 19.12
CA SER A 78 4.46 11.53 19.95
C SER A 78 3.38 10.44 20.04
N GLY A 79 2.11 10.80 19.91
CA GLY A 79 0.99 9.86 19.79
C GLY A 79 1.06 9.07 18.49
N VAL A 80 1.37 9.72 17.37
CA VAL A 80 1.55 9.06 16.07
C VAL A 80 2.75 8.11 16.10
N VAL A 81 3.89 8.52 16.67
CA VAL A 81 5.06 7.65 16.82
C VAL A 81 4.72 6.41 17.65
N SER A 82 3.95 6.58 18.73
CA SER A 82 3.52 5.47 19.59
C SER A 82 2.60 4.50 18.85
N LEU A 83 1.66 5.01 18.03
CA LEU A 83 0.78 4.19 17.21
C LEU A 83 1.55 3.40 16.14
N ILE A 84 2.53 4.02 15.47
CA ILE A 84 3.37 3.34 14.47
C ILE A 84 4.15 2.21 15.14
N ARG A 85 4.77 2.46 16.30
CA ARG A 85 5.49 1.42 17.05
C ARG A 85 4.57 0.27 17.47
N GLY A 86 3.35 0.58 17.91
CA GLY A 86 2.33 -0.44 18.22
C GLY A 86 1.95 -1.29 17.02
N ALA A 87 1.75 -0.68 15.84
CA ALA A 87 1.46 -1.39 14.61
C ALA A 87 2.63 -2.30 14.17
N VAL A 88 3.88 -1.86 14.37
CA VAL A 88 5.07 -2.69 14.11
C VAL A 88 5.09 -3.91 15.03
N SER A 89 4.86 -3.74 16.33
CA SER A 89 4.79 -4.88 17.26
C SER A 89 3.67 -5.86 16.90
N GLN A 90 2.50 -5.36 16.46
CA GLN A 90 1.44 -6.24 15.96
C GLN A 90 1.86 -7.02 14.71
N LEU A 91 2.59 -6.39 13.78
CA LEU A 91 3.11 -7.07 12.60
C LEU A 91 4.19 -8.13 12.92
N GLU A 92 4.94 -7.96 14.01
CA GLU A 92 5.92 -8.96 14.49
C GLU A 92 5.26 -10.20 15.12
N GLU A 93 4.07 -10.04 15.68
CA GLU A 93 3.29 -11.12 16.29
C GLU A 93 2.57 -11.99 15.24
N LEU A 94 2.11 -11.37 14.15
CA LEU A 94 1.50 -11.99 12.95
C LEU A 94 2.55 -12.68 12.04
#